data_AF-A0A938X7V7-F1
#
_entry.id   AF-A0A938X7V7-F1
#
_cell.length_a   1.000
_cell.length_b   1.000
_cell.length_c   1.000
_cell.angle_alpha   90.00
_cell.angle_beta   90.00
_cell.angle_gamma   90.00
#
_symmetry.space_group_name_H-M   'P 1'
#
loop_
_entity.id
_entity.type
_entity.pdbx_description
1 polymer ?
#
loop_
_entity_poly.entity_id
_entity_poly.type
_entity_poly.pdbx_seq_one_letter_code
_entity_poly.pdbx_strand_id
1 'polypeptide(L)'
;MCKTYLEEQRQKLLQVYWLWEQTLCPLLRTKAFSYPYYLNIPDHWYESTYRILIVGEEGRGKKQYDLPIEKVQEWIQGYLSAQLNGEDRTKRYKKNGSRFWRRVQEIDRLFEGISHSIVWTNLDKIHHSGTQKCTLSKRERERLHNISILSKEIEILNPTHVIYFGWYGYSLQQELPDVCNKLYPKGLSDHSEWKTEKMAKYVVDGRHHIFTYHPNWRRRPKDYEEKFLNLLRQTITD
;
A
#
# COMPACT_ATOMS: atom_id res chain seq x y z
N MET A 1 21.06 -12.00 -6.32
CA MET A 1 21.48 -10.95 -5.36
C MET A 1 22.07 -11.61 -4.13
N CYS A 2 23.04 -11.01 -3.42
CA CYS A 2 23.55 -11.64 -2.20
C CYS A 2 22.45 -11.62 -1.13
N LYS A 3 22.18 -12.76 -0.48
CA LYS A 3 21.22 -12.92 0.62
C LYS A 3 21.40 -11.86 1.74
N THR A 4 22.60 -11.27 1.82
CA THR A 4 22.95 -10.18 2.73
C THR A 4 22.22 -8.87 2.44
N TYR A 5 22.07 -8.44 1.17
CA TYR A 5 21.44 -7.15 0.85
C TYR A 5 19.95 -7.14 1.18
N LEU A 6 19.21 -8.21 0.81
CA LEU A 6 17.80 -8.32 1.16
C LEU A 6 17.61 -8.24 2.68
N GLU A 7 18.43 -8.98 3.44
CA GLU A 7 18.33 -9.00 4.89
C GLU A 7 18.67 -7.62 5.48
N GLU A 8 19.68 -6.93 4.98
CA GLU A 8 19.98 -5.54 5.36
C GLU A 8 18.78 -4.61 5.14
N GLN A 9 18.07 -4.74 4.02
CA GLN A 9 16.89 -3.91 3.75
C GLN A 9 15.70 -4.28 4.65
N ARG A 10 15.50 -5.57 4.96
CA ARG A 10 14.49 -6.00 5.94
C ARG A 10 14.80 -5.45 7.33
N GLN A 11 16.07 -5.47 7.75
CA GLN A 11 16.50 -4.91 9.02
C GLN A 11 16.31 -3.39 9.06
N LYS A 12 16.65 -2.66 7.98
CA LYS A 12 16.35 -1.22 7.86
C LYS A 12 14.85 -0.93 7.98
N LEU A 13 14.01 -1.71 7.31
CA LEU A 13 12.56 -1.55 7.37
C LEU A 13 12.03 -1.81 8.80
N LEU A 14 12.51 -2.87 9.46
CA LEU A 14 12.16 -3.19 10.84
C LEU A 14 12.55 -2.05 11.79
N GLN A 15 13.75 -1.48 11.64
CA GLN A 15 14.21 -0.33 12.44
C GLN A 15 13.32 0.90 12.23
N VAL A 16 12.90 1.19 11.00
CA VAL A 16 11.95 2.28 10.70
C VAL A 16 10.64 2.07 11.46
N TYR A 17 10.09 0.85 11.43
CA TYR A 17 8.85 0.54 12.15
C TYR A 17 9.00 0.63 13.66
N TRP A 18 10.10 0.13 14.20
CA TRP A 18 10.37 0.19 15.63
C TRP A 18 10.50 1.63 16.13
N LEU A 19 11.27 2.47 15.43
CA LEU A 19 11.39 3.90 15.76
C LEU A 19 10.04 4.61 15.66
N TRP A 20 9.24 4.27 14.65
CA TRP A 20 7.91 4.83 14.50
C TRP A 20 6.96 4.42 15.63
N GLU A 21 6.91 3.14 16.04
CA GLU A 21 6.08 2.71 17.17
C GLU A 21 6.43 3.45 18.47
N GLN A 22 7.71 3.76 18.68
CA GLN A 22 8.18 4.49 19.85
C GLN A 22 7.78 5.96 19.84
N THR A 23 7.73 6.56 18.67
CA THR A 23 7.37 7.98 18.48
C THR A 23 5.87 8.18 18.22
N LEU A 24 5.12 7.10 18.03
CA LEU A 24 3.68 7.14 17.80
C LEU A 24 2.96 7.73 19.00
N CYS A 25 2.08 8.70 18.74
CA CYS A 25 1.30 9.38 19.77
C CYS A 25 0.59 8.35 20.68
N PRO A 26 0.74 8.42 22.02
CA PRO A 26 0.15 7.44 22.94
C PRO A 26 -1.36 7.25 22.77
N LEU A 27 -2.08 8.29 22.35
CA LEU A 27 -3.52 8.23 22.09
C LEU A 27 -3.87 7.26 20.94
N LEU A 28 -2.97 7.12 19.96
CA LEU A 28 -3.12 6.20 18.82
C LEU A 28 -2.73 4.76 19.16
N ARG A 29 -2.17 4.51 20.35
CA ARG A 29 -1.76 3.18 20.83
C ARG A 29 -2.82 2.50 21.71
N THR A 30 -4.01 3.11 21.81
CA THR A 30 -5.12 2.57 22.59
C THR A 30 -5.89 1.50 21.83
N LYS A 31 -6.70 0.70 22.54
CA LYS A 31 -7.59 -0.32 21.94
C LYS A 31 -8.65 0.27 20.99
N ALA A 32 -8.78 1.60 20.92
CA ALA A 32 -9.66 2.27 19.98
C ALA A 32 -9.12 2.24 18.53
N PHE A 33 -7.84 1.90 18.35
CA PHE A 33 -7.18 1.81 17.04
C PHE A 33 -6.71 0.38 16.78
N SER A 34 -6.52 0.07 15.51
CA SER A 34 -5.96 -1.20 15.08
C SER A 34 -4.47 -1.27 15.40
N TYR A 35 -3.96 -2.49 15.52
CA TYR A 35 -2.52 -2.66 15.44
C TYR A 35 -2.00 -2.18 14.07
N PRO A 36 -0.83 -1.52 14.01
CA PRO A 36 -0.38 -0.99 12.75
C PRO A 36 -0.07 -2.05 11.70
N TYR A 37 -0.04 -1.61 10.46
CA TYR A 37 0.31 -2.44 9.32
C TYR A 37 1.82 -2.38 9.07
N TYR A 38 2.49 -3.53 9.09
CA TYR A 38 3.93 -3.67 8.82
C TYR A 38 4.17 -4.62 7.66
N LEU A 39 4.55 -4.10 6.49
CA LEU A 39 4.82 -4.94 5.34
C LEU A 39 6.14 -5.69 5.52
N ASN A 40 6.28 -6.84 4.85
CA ASN A 40 7.58 -7.51 4.69
C ASN A 40 8.06 -7.41 3.23
N ILE A 41 9.37 -7.40 3.03
CA ILE A 41 9.99 -7.43 1.70
C ILE A 41 10.07 -8.89 1.23
N PRO A 42 9.49 -9.28 0.08
CA PRO A 42 9.57 -10.64 -0.47
C PRO A 42 11.00 -11.05 -0.82
N ASP A 43 11.28 -12.37 -0.83
CA ASP A 43 12.64 -12.88 -1.05
C ASP A 43 13.24 -12.49 -2.42
N HIS A 44 12.43 -12.46 -3.47
CA HIS A 44 12.86 -12.14 -4.83
C HIS A 44 12.64 -10.67 -5.20
N TRP A 45 12.26 -9.81 -4.23
CA TRP A 45 11.84 -8.43 -4.48
C TRP A 45 12.84 -7.64 -5.33
N TYR A 46 14.10 -7.59 -4.90
CA TYR A 46 15.13 -6.81 -5.59
C TYR A 46 15.71 -7.51 -6.84
N GLU A 47 15.37 -8.78 -7.07
CA GLU A 47 15.74 -9.51 -8.28
C GLU A 47 14.68 -9.33 -9.38
N SER A 48 13.49 -8.87 -9.01
CA SER A 48 12.41 -8.59 -9.95
C SER A 48 12.67 -7.34 -10.78
N THR A 49 12.41 -7.46 -12.09
CA THR A 49 12.36 -6.32 -13.02
C THR A 49 11.29 -5.33 -12.58
N TYR A 50 10.10 -5.84 -12.26
CA TYR A 50 8.98 -5.03 -11.78
C TYR A 50 8.74 -5.23 -10.29
N ARG A 51 8.83 -4.14 -9.54
CA ARG A 51 8.64 -4.11 -8.08
C ARG A 51 7.42 -3.26 -7.79
N ILE A 52 6.31 -3.91 -7.48
CA ILE A 52 4.99 -3.27 -7.43
C ILE A 52 4.56 -3.14 -5.97
N LEU A 53 4.47 -1.90 -5.50
CA LEU A 53 3.93 -1.55 -4.20
C LEU A 53 2.46 -1.12 -4.34
N ILE A 54 1.55 -1.94 -3.83
CA ILE A 54 0.13 -1.58 -3.70
C ILE A 54 -0.08 -0.82 -2.40
N VAL A 55 -0.69 0.36 -2.46
CA VAL A 55 -1.01 1.21 -1.30
C VAL A 55 -2.52 1.32 -1.16
N GLY A 56 -3.10 0.71 -0.13
CA GLY A 56 -4.49 0.93 0.26
C GLY A 56 -4.67 2.22 1.06
N GLU A 57 -5.92 2.67 1.24
CA GLU A 57 -6.23 3.82 2.12
C GLU A 57 -5.94 3.49 3.59
N GLU A 58 -6.71 2.56 4.14
CA GLU A 58 -6.64 2.11 5.52
C GLU A 58 -7.16 0.67 5.65
N GLY A 59 -6.91 0.04 6.79
CA GLY A 59 -7.47 -1.27 7.09
C GLY A 59 -8.96 -1.22 7.49
N ARG A 60 -9.55 -2.39 7.73
CA ARG A 60 -10.90 -2.53 8.29
C ARG A 60 -10.96 -3.67 9.29
N GLY A 61 -11.85 -3.53 10.29
CA GLY A 61 -12.22 -4.59 11.22
C GLY A 61 -11.37 -4.61 12.49
N LYS A 62 -11.62 -5.62 13.34
CA LYS A 62 -10.85 -5.87 14.55
C LYS A 62 -9.60 -6.66 14.17
N LYS A 63 -8.42 -6.09 14.35
CA LYS A 63 -7.16 -6.84 14.29
C LYS A 63 -6.83 -7.37 15.69
N GLN A 64 -6.28 -8.59 15.76
CA GLN A 64 -5.76 -9.16 17.02
C GLN A 64 -4.66 -8.24 17.59
N TYR A 65 -4.65 -8.09 18.91
CA TYR A 65 -3.78 -7.16 19.61
C TYR A 65 -2.47 -7.82 20.05
N ASP A 66 -1.41 -7.03 20.04
CA ASP A 66 -0.11 -7.30 20.68
C ASP A 66 0.69 -8.46 20.06
N LEU A 67 0.97 -8.34 18.76
CA LEU A 67 1.92 -9.21 18.07
C LEU A 67 3.22 -8.44 17.83
N PRO A 68 4.40 -9.07 17.99
CA PRO A 68 5.66 -8.50 17.53
C PRO A 68 5.59 -8.09 16.05
N ILE A 69 6.31 -7.05 15.66
CA ILE A 69 6.33 -6.49 14.29
C ILE A 69 6.56 -7.60 13.27
N GLU A 70 7.51 -8.49 13.55
CA GLU A 70 7.91 -9.61 12.71
C GLU A 70 6.76 -10.61 12.51
N LYS A 71 5.94 -10.84 13.54
CA LYS A 71 4.75 -11.71 13.44
C LYS A 71 3.66 -11.10 12.58
N VAL A 72 3.53 -9.78 12.60
CA VAL A 72 2.62 -9.06 11.71
C VAL A 72 3.13 -9.09 10.27
N GLN A 73 4.43 -8.92 10.07
CA GLN A 73 5.11 -9.06 8.77
C GLN A 73 4.94 -10.47 8.18
N GLU A 74 5.19 -11.51 8.97
CA GLU A 74 4.94 -12.92 8.59
C GLU A 74 3.48 -13.14 8.17
N TRP A 75 2.53 -12.60 8.95
CA TRP A 75 1.11 -12.72 8.65
C TRP A 75 0.73 -12.01 7.35
N ILE A 76 1.20 -10.78 7.14
CA ILE A 76 0.95 -10.00 5.92
C ILE A 76 1.51 -10.72 4.70
N GLN A 77 2.75 -11.20 4.77
CA GLN A 77 3.41 -11.90 3.67
C GLN A 77 2.67 -13.20 3.33
N GLY A 78 2.32 -14.00 4.35
CA GLY A 78 1.54 -15.22 4.15
C GLY A 78 0.15 -14.94 3.57
N TYR A 79 -0.52 -13.89 4.05
CA TYR A 79 -1.83 -13.50 3.55
C TYR A 79 -1.76 -13.07 2.09
N LEU A 80 -0.82 -12.20 1.72
CA LEU A 80 -0.60 -11.74 0.35
C LEU A 80 -0.24 -12.90 -0.58
N SER A 81 0.69 -13.76 -0.17
CA SER A 81 1.08 -14.95 -0.96
C SER A 81 -0.13 -15.81 -1.29
N ALA A 82 -1.05 -16.00 -0.34
CA ALA A 82 -2.28 -16.75 -0.58
C ALA A 82 -3.27 -16.06 -1.54
N GLN A 83 -3.18 -14.74 -1.71
CA GLN A 83 -4.00 -14.00 -2.67
C GLN A 83 -3.47 -14.15 -4.10
N LEU A 84 -2.15 -14.21 -4.27
CA LEU A 84 -1.47 -14.32 -5.56
C LEU A 84 -1.42 -15.78 -6.03
N ASN A 85 -0.90 -16.68 -5.19
CA ASN A 85 -0.53 -18.04 -5.56
C ASN A 85 -1.61 -19.11 -5.28
N GLY A 86 -2.75 -18.74 -4.68
CA GLY A 86 -3.77 -19.69 -4.23
C GLY A 86 -3.62 -20.12 -2.77
N GLU A 87 -4.44 -21.06 -2.29
CA GLU A 87 -4.42 -21.48 -0.87
C GLU A 87 -3.01 -21.89 -0.43
N ASP A 88 -2.53 -21.31 0.68
CA ASP A 88 -1.29 -21.73 1.32
C ASP A 88 -1.39 -23.23 1.67
N ARG A 89 -0.28 -23.97 1.54
CA ARG A 89 -0.17 -25.39 1.92
C ARG A 89 -0.64 -25.66 3.35
N THR A 90 -0.60 -24.65 4.21
CA THR A 90 -1.08 -24.71 5.60
C THR A 90 -2.61 -24.55 5.76
N LYS A 91 -3.35 -24.21 4.68
CA LYS A 91 -4.76 -23.79 4.69
C LYS A 91 -5.11 -22.63 5.63
N ARG A 92 -4.09 -21.95 6.19
CA ARG A 92 -4.25 -20.85 7.15
C ARG A 92 -4.89 -19.61 6.51
N TYR A 93 -4.64 -19.40 5.21
CA TYR A 93 -5.13 -18.25 4.47
C TYR A 93 -5.90 -18.71 3.24
N LYS A 94 -7.10 -18.15 3.06
CA LYS A 94 -7.96 -18.41 1.91
C LYS A 94 -7.95 -17.22 0.96
N LYS A 95 -8.11 -17.50 -0.33
CA LYS A 95 -8.26 -16.46 -1.36
C LYS A 95 -9.50 -15.62 -1.07
N ASN A 96 -9.32 -14.31 -1.06
CA ASN A 96 -10.36 -13.35 -0.76
C ASN A 96 -10.96 -12.83 -2.07
N GLY A 97 -12.27 -13.05 -2.23
CA GLY A 97 -13.01 -12.62 -3.42
C GLY A 97 -13.41 -11.14 -3.43
N SER A 98 -12.93 -10.32 -2.50
CA SER A 98 -13.25 -8.89 -2.46
C SER A 98 -12.74 -8.17 -3.71
N ARG A 99 -13.38 -7.05 -4.06
CA ARG A 99 -12.97 -6.25 -5.23
C ARG A 99 -11.53 -5.76 -5.11
N PHE A 100 -11.06 -5.51 -3.88
CA PHE A 100 -9.66 -5.15 -3.61
C PHE A 100 -8.72 -6.26 -4.07
N TRP A 101 -8.92 -7.47 -3.56
CA TRP A 101 -8.02 -8.58 -3.84
C TRP A 101 -8.13 -9.09 -5.25
N ARG A 102 -9.32 -9.03 -5.86
CA ARG A 102 -9.48 -9.27 -7.29
C ARG A 102 -8.62 -8.32 -8.13
N ARG A 103 -8.58 -7.02 -7.81
CA ARG A 103 -7.73 -6.08 -8.55
C ARG A 103 -6.25 -6.39 -8.38
N VAL A 104 -5.80 -6.73 -7.17
CA VAL A 104 -4.41 -7.18 -6.95
C VAL A 104 -4.09 -8.42 -7.81
N GLN A 105 -5.01 -9.38 -7.90
CA GLN A 105 -4.86 -10.58 -8.73
C GLN A 105 -4.92 -10.31 -10.24
N GLU A 106 -5.64 -9.29 -10.69
CA GLU A 106 -5.61 -8.85 -12.09
C GLU A 106 -4.27 -8.15 -12.43
N ILE A 107 -3.71 -7.39 -11.48
CA ILE A 107 -2.38 -6.80 -11.64
C ILE A 107 -1.33 -7.90 -11.73
N ASP A 108 -1.34 -8.87 -10.81
CA ASP A 108 -0.44 -10.03 -10.84
C ASP A 108 -0.47 -10.75 -12.21
N ARG A 109 -1.68 -11.05 -12.72
CA ARG A 109 -1.87 -11.63 -14.05
C ARG A 109 -1.38 -10.75 -15.20
N LEU A 110 -1.45 -9.43 -15.06
CA LEU A 110 -0.93 -8.51 -16.09
C LEU A 110 0.58 -8.64 -16.29
N PHE A 111 1.30 -9.02 -15.23
CA PHE A 111 2.76 -9.21 -15.25
C PHE A 111 3.17 -10.69 -15.37
N GLU A 112 2.22 -11.59 -15.62
CA GLU A 112 2.52 -13.02 -15.82
C GLU A 112 3.49 -13.21 -17.00
N GLY A 113 4.51 -14.04 -16.81
CA GLY A 113 5.62 -14.22 -17.77
C GLY A 113 6.72 -13.16 -17.69
N ILE A 114 6.54 -12.10 -16.89
CA ILE A 114 7.53 -11.05 -16.64
C ILE A 114 8.05 -11.18 -15.21
N SER A 115 9.36 -10.98 -14.99
CA SER A 115 9.95 -11.00 -13.64
C SER A 115 9.37 -9.86 -12.78
N HIS A 116 8.48 -10.20 -11.84
CA HIS A 116 7.80 -9.23 -10.99
C HIS A 116 7.64 -9.70 -9.54
N SER A 117 7.52 -8.74 -8.63
CA SER A 117 7.16 -8.94 -7.22
C SER A 117 6.09 -7.94 -6.81
N ILE A 118 5.12 -8.38 -6.00
CA ILE A 118 4.09 -7.52 -5.43
C ILE A 118 4.22 -7.48 -3.91
N VAL A 119 4.09 -6.29 -3.33
CA VAL A 119 3.82 -6.08 -1.91
C VAL A 119 2.60 -5.19 -1.72
N TRP A 120 2.01 -5.24 -0.53
CA TRP A 120 0.88 -4.41 -0.16
C TRP A 120 1.17 -3.69 1.16
N THR A 121 0.77 -2.43 1.24
CA THR A 121 0.79 -1.58 2.43
C THR A 121 -0.45 -0.69 2.46
N ASN A 122 -0.61 0.11 3.51
CA ASN A 122 -1.62 1.18 3.54
C ASN A 122 -0.97 2.53 3.77
N LEU A 123 -1.63 3.59 3.30
CA LEU A 123 -1.26 4.97 3.56
C LEU A 123 -1.42 5.28 5.05
N ASP A 124 -2.64 5.13 5.58
CA ASP A 124 -2.87 5.19 7.02
C ASP A 124 -2.58 3.79 7.61
N LYS A 125 -1.49 3.68 8.38
CA LYS A 125 -1.02 2.40 8.95
C LYS A 125 -1.95 1.83 10.02
N ILE A 126 -2.78 2.68 10.63
CA ILE A 126 -3.78 2.32 11.62
C ILE A 126 -5.17 2.79 11.17
N HIS A 127 -6.20 2.20 11.73
CA HIS A 127 -7.59 2.60 11.56
C HIS A 127 -8.34 2.44 12.90
N HIS A 128 -9.52 3.04 13.07
CA HIS A 128 -10.33 2.80 14.26
C HIS A 128 -10.79 1.34 14.36
N SER A 129 -10.52 0.72 15.50
CA SER A 129 -10.95 -0.66 15.81
C SER A 129 -12.46 -0.70 16.01
N GLY A 130 -13.20 -1.14 15.00
CA GLY A 130 -14.66 -1.18 15.04
C GLY A 130 -15.30 -1.62 13.72
N THR A 131 -16.63 -1.78 13.71
CA THR A 131 -17.39 -2.25 12.53
C THR A 131 -18.02 -1.12 11.70
N GLN A 132 -18.24 0.07 12.29
CA GLN A 132 -19.03 1.15 11.67
C GLN A 132 -18.20 2.30 11.07
N LYS A 133 -17.18 2.81 11.76
CA LYS A 133 -16.27 3.85 11.25
C LYS A 133 -14.83 3.43 11.52
N CYS A 134 -14.06 3.18 10.46
CA CYS A 134 -12.64 2.84 10.54
C CYS A 134 -11.74 4.06 10.30
N THR A 135 -12.31 5.12 9.71
CA THR A 135 -11.57 6.29 9.25
C THR A 135 -11.11 7.20 10.38
N LEU A 136 -9.81 7.50 10.38
CA LEU A 136 -9.21 8.47 11.29
C LEU A 136 -9.76 9.89 11.05
N SER A 137 -9.80 10.71 12.09
CA SER A 137 -10.00 12.16 11.98
C SER A 137 -8.73 12.85 11.43
N LYS A 138 -8.88 14.11 11.01
CA LYS A 138 -7.73 14.93 10.56
C LYS A 138 -6.64 15.04 11.64
N ARG A 139 -7.05 15.29 12.89
CA ARG A 139 -6.12 15.41 14.03
C ARG A 139 -5.39 14.11 14.35
N GLU A 140 -6.03 12.96 14.13
CA GLU A 140 -5.38 11.65 14.29
C GLU A 140 -4.38 11.39 13.16
N ARG A 141 -4.69 11.78 11.92
CA ARG A 141 -3.72 11.73 10.80
C ARG A 141 -2.52 12.63 11.02
N GLU A 142 -2.73 13.86 11.49
CA GLU A 142 -1.65 14.79 11.89
C GLU A 142 -0.66 14.13 12.86
N ARG A 143 -1.18 13.33 13.79
CA ARG A 143 -0.36 12.60 14.77
C ARG A 143 0.25 11.33 14.22
N LEU A 144 -0.43 10.65 13.30
CA LEU A 144 0.02 9.41 12.69
C LEU A 144 1.22 9.63 11.76
N HIS A 145 1.14 10.69 10.96
CA HIS A 145 2.12 11.04 9.94
C HIS A 145 3.14 12.08 10.44
N ASN A 146 3.42 12.10 11.75
CA ASN A 146 4.54 12.88 12.30
C ASN A 146 5.89 12.38 11.76
N ILE A 147 5.94 11.12 11.31
CA ILE A 147 7.01 10.51 10.53
C ILE A 147 6.37 9.94 9.27
N SER A 148 6.94 10.25 8.11
CA SER A 148 6.49 9.79 6.80
C SER A 148 6.90 8.33 6.54
N ILE A 149 6.15 7.37 7.06
CA ILE A 149 6.48 5.94 6.99
C ILE A 149 6.36 5.37 5.59
N LEU A 150 5.33 5.75 4.83
CA LEU A 150 5.19 5.32 3.45
C LEU A 150 6.36 5.83 2.59
N SER A 151 6.84 7.06 2.85
CA SER A 151 8.05 7.58 2.20
C SER A 151 9.26 6.69 2.45
N LYS A 152 9.49 6.31 3.72
CA LYS A 152 10.59 5.42 4.10
C LYS A 152 10.44 4.01 3.55
N GLU A 153 9.22 3.48 3.49
CA GLU A 153 8.93 2.22 2.80
C GLU A 153 9.32 2.32 1.32
N ILE A 154 8.90 3.36 0.60
CA ILE A 154 9.22 3.53 -0.83
C ILE A 154 10.73 3.70 -1.04
N GLU A 155 11.42 4.44 -0.17
CA GLU A 155 12.88 4.61 -0.21
C GLU A 155 13.61 3.27 -0.09
N ILE A 156 13.26 2.47 0.92
CA ILE A 156 13.89 1.17 1.18
C ILE A 156 13.54 0.17 0.07
N LEU A 157 12.26 0.02 -0.24
CA LEU A 157 11.80 -0.96 -1.20
C LEU A 157 12.23 -0.61 -2.63
N ASN A 158 12.44 0.66 -2.94
CA ASN A 158 12.77 1.13 -4.28
C ASN A 158 11.85 0.50 -5.38
N PRO A 159 10.52 0.62 -5.25
CA PRO A 159 9.59 0.02 -6.20
C PRO A 159 9.73 0.67 -7.59
N THR A 160 9.42 -0.05 -8.65
CA THR A 160 9.25 0.56 -9.98
C THR A 160 7.86 1.16 -10.16
N HIS A 161 6.88 0.60 -9.44
CA HIS A 161 5.48 1.03 -9.48
C HIS A 161 4.93 1.19 -8.06
N VAL A 162 4.30 2.33 -7.79
CA VAL A 162 3.49 2.58 -6.59
C VAL A 162 2.04 2.82 -7.02
N ILE A 163 1.13 1.94 -6.62
CA ILE A 163 -0.26 1.95 -7.09
C ILE A 163 -1.19 2.20 -5.90
N TYR A 164 -1.92 3.31 -5.93
CA TYR A 164 -2.79 3.74 -4.85
C TYR A 164 -4.24 3.35 -5.12
N PHE A 165 -4.83 2.58 -4.20
CA PHE A 165 -6.22 2.13 -4.24
C PHE A 165 -7.07 3.02 -3.34
N GLY A 166 -7.30 4.24 -3.79
CA GLY A 166 -7.85 5.32 -2.99
C GLY A 166 -6.79 5.95 -2.08
N TRP A 167 -7.04 7.17 -1.60
CA TRP A 167 -6.12 7.91 -0.74
C TRP A 167 -6.82 9.04 0.00
N TYR A 168 -6.22 9.45 1.13
CA TYR A 168 -6.56 10.70 1.80
C TYR A 168 -5.54 11.77 1.39
N GLY A 169 -5.99 12.83 0.71
CA GLY A 169 -5.09 13.89 0.21
C GLY A 169 -4.18 14.49 1.31
N TYR A 170 -4.72 14.62 2.53
CA TYR A 170 -3.94 15.08 3.67
C TYR A 170 -2.81 14.10 4.05
N SER A 171 -3.10 12.81 4.22
CA SER A 171 -2.08 11.78 4.50
C SER A 171 -1.04 11.72 3.38
N LEU A 172 -1.48 11.78 2.12
CA LEU A 172 -0.58 11.79 0.96
C LEU A 172 0.34 13.01 0.98
N GLN A 173 -0.14 14.18 1.38
CA GLN A 173 0.67 15.40 1.50
C GLN A 173 1.76 15.26 2.56
N GLN A 174 1.48 14.62 3.69
CA GLN A 174 2.47 14.39 4.75
C GLN A 174 3.48 13.30 4.37
N GLU A 175 3.01 12.26 3.68
CA GLU A 175 3.85 11.11 3.31
C GLU A 175 4.72 11.41 2.08
N LEU A 176 4.15 12.00 1.04
CA LEU A 176 4.76 12.14 -0.28
C LEU A 176 4.43 13.51 -0.89
N PRO A 177 4.98 14.62 -0.36
CA PRO A 177 4.62 15.97 -0.78
C PRO A 177 4.82 16.22 -2.27
N ASP A 178 5.89 15.71 -2.88
CA ASP A 178 6.15 15.90 -4.32
C ASP A 178 5.14 15.18 -5.20
N VAL A 179 4.77 13.96 -4.84
CA VAL A 179 3.71 13.20 -5.52
C VAL A 179 2.36 13.89 -5.32
N CYS A 180 2.10 14.40 -4.10
CA CYS A 180 0.88 15.13 -3.78
C CYS A 180 0.76 16.41 -4.61
N ASN A 181 1.85 17.17 -4.78
CA ASN A 181 1.89 18.39 -5.58
C ASN A 181 1.64 18.12 -7.07
N LYS A 182 2.04 16.94 -7.59
CA LYS A 182 1.67 16.52 -8.95
C LYS A 182 0.17 16.24 -9.07
N LEU A 183 -0.41 15.57 -8.07
CA LEU A 183 -1.83 15.17 -8.07
C LEU A 183 -2.78 16.34 -7.72
N TYR A 184 -2.30 17.34 -6.99
CA TYR A 184 -3.02 18.50 -6.47
C TYR A 184 -2.24 19.80 -6.75
N PRO A 185 -2.04 20.20 -8.03
CA PRO A 185 -1.12 21.28 -8.39
C PRO A 185 -1.51 22.65 -7.82
N LYS A 186 -2.78 22.88 -7.51
CA LYS A 186 -3.28 24.09 -6.85
C LYS A 186 -3.79 23.83 -5.41
N GLY A 187 -3.27 22.80 -4.75
CA GLY A 187 -3.62 22.40 -3.39
C GLY A 187 -4.75 21.36 -3.33
N LEU A 188 -5.05 20.86 -2.12
CA LEU A 188 -5.89 19.66 -1.91
C LEU A 188 -7.34 19.75 -2.43
N SER A 189 -7.84 20.95 -2.73
CA SER A 189 -9.14 21.16 -3.37
C SER A 189 -9.11 21.02 -4.90
N ASP A 190 -7.92 21.00 -5.50
CA ASP A 190 -7.75 20.83 -6.94
C ASP A 190 -7.86 19.34 -7.29
N HIS A 191 -8.79 18.99 -8.16
CA HIS A 191 -8.99 17.61 -8.59
C HIS A 191 -8.80 17.46 -10.09
N SER A 192 -8.30 18.49 -10.80
CA SER A 192 -8.21 18.52 -12.26
C SER A 192 -7.56 17.26 -12.84
N GLU A 193 -6.51 16.81 -12.17
CA GLU A 193 -5.65 15.70 -12.57
C GLU A 193 -6.34 14.34 -12.65
N TRP A 194 -7.31 14.10 -11.78
CA TRP A 194 -7.91 12.78 -11.62
C TRP A 194 -9.44 12.82 -11.67
N LYS A 195 -10.09 14.00 -11.66
CA LYS A 195 -11.55 14.12 -11.50
C LYS A 195 -12.32 13.45 -12.63
N THR A 196 -11.85 13.52 -13.87
CA THR A 196 -12.55 12.98 -15.05
C THR A 196 -12.44 11.46 -15.08
N GLU A 197 -11.22 10.94 -15.19
CA GLU A 197 -10.99 9.49 -15.32
C GLU A 197 -11.04 8.74 -13.98
N LYS A 198 -11.06 9.46 -12.85
CA LYS A 198 -10.90 8.90 -11.49
C LYS A 198 -9.61 8.10 -11.35
N MET A 199 -8.60 8.47 -12.13
CA MET A 199 -7.27 7.90 -12.16
C MET A 199 -6.27 8.98 -12.54
N ALA A 200 -5.01 8.82 -12.13
CA ALA A 200 -3.89 9.64 -12.59
C ALA A 200 -2.61 8.80 -12.63
N LYS A 201 -1.65 9.21 -13.45
CA LYS A 201 -0.35 8.54 -13.57
C LYS A 201 0.75 9.59 -13.66
N TYR A 202 1.80 9.42 -12.88
CA TYR A 202 2.99 10.25 -12.89
C TYR A 202 4.26 9.41 -12.86
N VAL A 203 5.36 10.02 -13.30
CA VAL A 203 6.70 9.54 -12.98
C VAL A 203 7.33 10.52 -12.01
N VAL A 204 7.76 10.02 -10.86
CA VAL A 204 8.48 10.78 -9.82
C VAL A 204 9.67 9.94 -9.40
N ASP A 205 10.87 10.52 -9.41
CA ASP A 205 12.15 9.85 -9.09
C ASP A 205 12.33 8.51 -9.82
N GLY A 206 11.99 8.46 -11.11
CA GLY A 206 12.12 7.27 -11.95
C GLY A 206 11.10 6.16 -11.67
N ARG A 207 10.05 6.43 -10.87
CA ARG A 207 9.02 5.46 -10.49
C ARG A 207 7.65 5.86 -11.00
N HIS A 208 6.86 4.90 -11.43
CA HIS A 208 5.48 5.13 -11.79
C HIS A 208 4.60 5.23 -10.54
N HIS A 209 3.95 6.38 -10.34
CA HIS A 209 2.90 6.56 -9.34
C HIS A 209 1.54 6.54 -10.05
N ILE A 210 0.70 5.55 -9.73
CA ILE A 210 -0.58 5.33 -10.38
C ILE A 210 -1.70 5.42 -9.34
N PHE A 211 -2.56 6.42 -9.49
CA PHE A 211 -3.70 6.64 -8.60
C PHE A 211 -4.96 6.09 -9.25
N THR A 212 -5.76 5.36 -8.48
CA THR A 212 -7.10 4.89 -8.87
C THR A 212 -8.03 4.93 -7.66
N TYR A 213 -9.32 5.12 -7.88
CA TYR A 213 -10.29 5.03 -6.79
C TYR A 213 -10.28 3.64 -6.16
N HIS A 214 -10.63 3.58 -4.87
CA HIS A 214 -10.69 2.32 -4.13
C HIS A 214 -11.57 1.29 -4.88
N PRO A 215 -11.15 0.02 -5.00
CA PRO A 215 -11.86 -1.04 -5.75
C PRO A 215 -13.32 -1.27 -5.33
N ASN A 216 -13.74 -0.82 -4.15
CA ASN A 216 -15.13 -0.85 -3.70
C ASN A 216 -15.99 0.35 -4.15
N TRP A 217 -15.44 1.29 -4.94
CA TRP A 217 -16.21 2.43 -5.45
C TRP A 217 -17.42 1.93 -6.26
N ARG A 218 -18.61 2.27 -5.77
CA ARG A 218 -19.89 1.73 -6.26
C ARG A 218 -20.39 2.40 -7.54
N ARG A 219 -19.99 3.64 -7.81
CA ARG A 219 -20.44 4.44 -8.97
C ARG A 219 -19.46 4.41 -10.15
N ARG A 220 -18.62 3.37 -10.22
CA ARG A 220 -17.64 3.26 -11.30
C ARG A 220 -18.31 2.90 -12.63
N PRO A 221 -17.82 3.43 -13.77
CA PRO A 221 -18.16 2.94 -15.10
C PRO A 221 -17.87 1.44 -15.27
N LYS A 222 -18.54 0.78 -16.21
CA LYS A 222 -18.36 -0.67 -16.46
C LYS A 222 -16.95 -1.02 -16.93
N ASP A 223 -16.36 -0.15 -17.76
CA ASP A 223 -15.03 -0.23 -18.34
C ASP A 223 -13.91 0.26 -17.41
N TYR A 224 -14.23 0.63 -16.17
CA TYR A 224 -13.27 1.25 -15.25
C TYR A 224 -12.05 0.36 -14.93
N GLU A 225 -12.27 -0.94 -14.67
CA GLU A 225 -11.15 -1.85 -14.38
C GLU A 225 -10.27 -2.06 -15.61
N GLU A 226 -10.88 -2.16 -16.80
CA GLU A 226 -10.14 -2.31 -18.05
C GLU A 226 -9.29 -1.07 -18.36
N LYS A 227 -9.86 0.13 -18.19
CA LYS A 227 -9.12 1.39 -18.30
C LYS A 227 -7.92 1.44 -17.35
N PHE A 228 -8.11 1.02 -16.11
CA PHE A 228 -7.03 0.95 -15.13
C PHE A 228 -5.93 -0.02 -15.57
N LEU A 229 -6.29 -1.24 -15.99
CA LEU A 229 -5.34 -2.23 -16.46
C LEU A 229 -4.61 -1.75 -17.74
N ASN A 230 -5.30 -1.06 -18.65
CA ASN A 230 -4.69 -0.47 -19.84
C ASN A 230 -3.68 0.64 -19.48
N LEU A 231 -4.01 1.49 -18.49
CA LEU A 231 -3.09 2.52 -17.99
C LEU A 231 -1.81 1.91 -17.41
N LEU A 232 -1.93 0.78 -16.69
CA LEU A 232 -0.82 0.04 -16.14
C LEU A 232 -0.03 -0.71 -17.24
N ARG A 233 -0.70 -1.26 -18.24
CA ARG A 233 -0.05 -1.95 -19.37
C ARG A 233 0.90 -1.01 -20.14
N GLN A 234 0.57 0.27 -20.21
CA GLN A 234 1.43 1.32 -20.81
C GLN A 234 2.72 1.61 -20.04
N THR A 235 2.90 1.10 -18.82
CA THR A 235 4.11 1.31 -18.01
C THR A 235 5.02 0.08 -17.98
N ILE A 236 4.61 -0.98 -18.68
CA ILE A 236 5.41 -2.18 -18.90
C ILE A 236 6.19 -1.94 -20.19
N THR A 237 7.52 -1.88 -20.07
CA THR A 237 8.44 -1.87 -21.20
C THR A 237 8.91 -3.29 -21.49
N ASP A 238 8.99 -3.66 -22.77
CA ASP A 238 9.59 -4.91 -23.24
C ASP A 238 11.07 -5.03 -22.85
#